data_AF-A0A1E5HAC1-F1
#
_entry.id   AF-A0A1E5HAC1-F1
#
_cell.length_a   1.000
_cell.length_b   1.000
_cell.length_c   1.000
_cell.angle_alpha   90.00
_cell.angle_beta   90.00
_cell.angle_gamma   90.00
#
_symmetry.space_group_name_H-M   'P 1'
#
loop_
_entity.id
_entity.type
_entity.pdbx_description
1 polymer ?
#
loop_
_entity_poly.entity_id
_entity_poly.type
_entity_poly.pdbx_seq_one_letter_code
_entity_poly.pdbx_strand_id
1 'polypeptide(L)' 'MNANLGKYGIKNKQLSSHIFRHSHISLLAELNVPIKAIMARVGHSDEKTTLEIYTHVTKKQKTDIVEKLNNIGL' A
#
# COMPACT_ATOMS: atom_id res chain seq x y z
N MET A 1 -31.18 -1.99 18.76
CA MET A 1 -30.79 -1.60 17.39
C MET A 1 -29.55 -2.40 16.99
N ASN A 2 -29.73 -3.57 16.38
CA ASN A 2 -28.61 -4.38 15.86
C ASN A 2 -29.06 -4.95 14.51
N ALA A 3 -28.85 -4.18 13.46
CA ALA A 3 -29.26 -4.55 12.12
C ALA A 3 -28.03 -4.51 11.20
N ASN A 4 -27.72 -5.66 10.60
CA ASN A 4 -26.97 -5.80 9.35
C ASN A 4 -25.44 -5.67 9.35
N LEU A 5 -24.71 -6.47 10.13
CA LEU A 5 -23.26 -6.67 9.91
C LEU A 5 -22.89 -8.07 9.35
N GLY A 6 -23.87 -8.94 9.10
CA GLY A 6 -23.64 -10.30 8.57
C GLY A 6 -23.52 -10.42 7.04
N LYS A 7 -23.71 -9.34 6.26
CA LYS A 7 -23.87 -9.42 4.79
C LYS A 7 -22.57 -9.44 3.96
N TYR A 8 -21.40 -9.11 4.53
CA TYR A 8 -20.17 -8.91 3.75
C TYR A 8 -19.05 -9.91 4.01
N GLY A 9 -19.28 -10.99 4.77
CA GLY A 9 -18.30 -12.08 4.90
C GLY A 9 -16.95 -11.70 5.54
N ILE A 10 -16.82 -10.50 6.10
CA ILE A 10 -15.58 -10.03 6.76
C ILE A 10 -15.55 -10.61 8.18
N LYS A 11 -15.21 -11.89 8.28
CA LYS A 11 -14.96 -12.57 9.55
C LYS A 11 -13.77 -11.90 10.24
N ASN A 12 -14.03 -11.28 11.40
CA ASN A 12 -13.05 -11.03 12.48
C ASN A 12 -11.66 -10.50 12.09
N LYS A 13 -11.53 -9.69 11.02
CA LYS A 13 -10.33 -8.87 10.88
C LYS A 13 -10.53 -7.68 11.79
N GLN A 14 -9.71 -7.56 12.83
CA GLN A 14 -9.66 -6.36 13.68
C GLN A 14 -9.39 -5.16 12.76
N LEU A 15 -10.48 -4.50 12.34
CA LEU A 15 -10.45 -3.33 11.45
C LEU A 15 -9.92 -2.15 12.27
N SER A 16 -8.60 -2.13 12.45
CA SER A 16 -7.90 -1.01 13.06
C SER A 16 -7.74 0.12 12.03
N SER A 17 -7.70 1.37 12.50
CA SER A 17 -7.33 2.54 11.71
C SER A 17 -5.99 2.35 10.98
N HIS A 18 -5.11 1.50 11.53
CA HIS A 18 -3.82 1.16 10.93
C HIS A 18 -3.95 0.42 9.59
N ILE A 19 -4.98 -0.43 9.41
CA ILE A 19 -5.18 -1.15 8.15
C ILE A 19 -5.49 -0.16 7.02
N PHE A 20 -6.33 0.85 7.27
CA PHE A 20 -6.64 1.89 6.28
C PHE A 20 -5.40 2.72 5.95
N ARG A 21 -4.58 3.05 6.95
CA ARG A 21 -3.31 3.74 6.77
C ARG A 21 -2.36 2.94 5.88
N HIS A 22 -2.22 1.63 6.10
CA HIS A 22 -1.41 0.77 5.23
C HIS A 22 -1.96 0.70 3.81
N SER A 23 -3.27 0.51 3.63
CA SER A 23 -3.90 0.54 2.30
C SER A 23 -3.67 1.87 1.59
N HIS A 24 -3.75 3.00 2.30
CA HIS A 24 -3.50 4.32 1.74
C HIS A 24 -2.04 4.50 1.30
N ILE A 25 -1.08 4.06 2.13
CA ILE A 25 0.35 4.08 1.78
C ILE A 25 0.62 3.21 0.55
N SER A 26 0.07 1.98 0.51
CA SER A 26 0.24 1.07 -0.63
C SER A 26 -0.24 1.70 -1.93
N LEU A 27 -1.41 2.35 -1.91
CA LEU A 27 -1.94 3.07 -3.07
C LEU A 27 -1.01 4.19 -3.52
N LEU A 28 -0.53 5.02 -2.59
CA LEU A 28 0.39 6.13 -2.92
C LEU A 28 1.73 5.63 -3.48
N ALA A 29 2.24 4.52 -2.93
CA ALA A 29 3.45 3.88 -3.43
C ALA A 29 3.25 3.31 -4.85
N GLU A 30 2.10 2.70 -5.14
CA GLU A 30 1.77 2.21 -6.49
C GLU A 30 1.64 3.36 -7.51
N LEU A 31 1.13 4.50 -7.07
CA LEU A 31 1.07 5.75 -7.85
C LEU A 31 2.44 6.44 -8.00
N ASN A 32 3.52 5.82 -7.53
CA ASN A 32 4.89 6.31 -7.67
C ASN A 32 5.13 7.66 -6.97
N VAL A 33 4.37 7.94 -5.91
CA VAL A 33 4.52 9.15 -5.10
C VAL A 33 5.81 9.05 -4.28
N PRO A 34 6.63 10.11 -4.20
CA PRO A 34 7.86 10.08 -3.40
C PRO A 34 7.60 9.71 -1.94
N ILE A 35 8.39 8.78 -1.39
CA ILE A 35 8.24 8.33 0.01
C ILE A 35 8.23 9.48 1.03
N LYS A 36 9.00 10.55 0.79
CA LYS A 36 9.01 11.74 1.65
C LYS A 36 7.64 12.44 1.72
N ALA A 37 6.93 12.51 0.58
CA ALA A 37 5.60 13.09 0.52
C ALA A 37 4.57 12.18 1.22
N ILE A 38 4.71 10.87 1.07
CA ILE A 38 3.87 9.88 1.76
C ILE A 38 4.09 9.99 3.27
N MET A 39 5.32 10.07 3.76
CA MET A 39 5.62 10.21 5.19
C MET A 39 5.11 11.53 5.78
N ALA A 40 5.19 12.63 5.03
CA ALA A 40 4.60 13.91 5.43
C ALA A 40 3.07 13.86 5.55
N ARG A 41 2.40 13.10 4.67
CA ARG A 41 0.94 12.86 4.70
C ARG A 41 0.53 11.87 5.81
N VAL A 42 1.37 10.86 5.97
CA VAL A 42 1.46 9.82 6.98
C VAL A 42 1.36 10.24 8.43
N GLY A 43 2.16 11.25 8.73
CA GLY A 43 2.82 11.34 10.03
C GLY A 43 3.92 10.29 10.18
N HIS A 44 4.97 10.67 10.92
CA HIS A 44 6.18 9.85 11.10
C HIS A 44 5.98 8.63 12.02
N SER A 45 4.82 8.51 12.68
CA SER A 45 4.54 7.50 13.71
C SER A 45 4.69 6.05 13.26
N ASP A 46 4.53 5.74 11.97
CA ASP A 46 5.02 4.47 11.41
C ASP A 46 5.69 4.63 10.04
N GLU A 47 6.81 5.35 10.09
CA GLU A 47 7.86 5.37 9.08
C GLU A 47 8.31 3.97 8.66
N LYS A 48 8.44 3.04 9.63
CA LYS A 48 8.94 1.68 9.38
C LYS A 48 8.04 0.94 8.40
N THR A 49 6.73 0.92 8.66
CA THR A 49 5.79 0.24 7.78
C THR A 49 5.63 0.97 6.45
N THR A 50 5.73 2.30 6.46
CA THR A 50 5.74 3.10 5.23
C THR A 50 6.90 2.71 4.32
N LEU A 51 8.09 2.56 4.90
CA LEU A 51 9.31 2.15 4.20
C LEU A 51 9.23 0.70 3.70
N GLU A 52 8.70 -0.21 4.51
CA GLU A 52 8.50 -1.62 4.13
C GLU A 52 7.56 -1.74 2.92
N ILE A 53 6.39 -1.08 2.97
CA ILE A 53 5.42 -1.07 1.87
C ILE A 53 6.05 -0.46 0.61
N TYR A 54 6.67 0.72 0.75
CA TYR A 54 7.28 1.42 -0.38
C TYR A 54 8.37 0.56 -1.04
N THR A 55 9.25 -0.05 -0.24
CA THR A 55 10.33 -0.92 -0.76
C THR A 55 9.76 -2.11 -1.52
N HIS A 56 8.68 -2.71 -1.04
CA HIS A 56 8.03 -3.83 -1.71
C HIS A 56 7.44 -3.41 -3.07
N VAL A 57 6.74 -2.28 -3.12
CA VAL A 57 6.16 -1.74 -4.35
C VAL A 57 7.24 -1.36 -5.36
N THR A 58 8.31 -0.71 -4.93
CA THR A 58 9.44 -0.38 -5.82
C THR A 58 10.13 -1.62 -6.39
N LYS A 59 10.27 -2.69 -5.61
CA LYS A 59 10.80 -3.97 -6.13
C LYS A 59 9.89 -4.55 -7.21
N LYS A 60 8.58 -4.53 -7.01
CA LYS A 60 7.59 -4.98 -8.00
C LYS A 60 7.66 -4.13 -9.27
N GLN A 61 7.66 -2.80 -9.14
CA GLN A 61 7.81 -1.88 -10.27
C GLN A 61 9.11 -2.10 -11.03
N LYS A 62 10.23 -2.38 -10.33
CA LYS A 62 11.49 -2.70 -10.99
C LYS A 62 11.39 -3.96 -11.85
N THR A 63 10.73 -5.01 -11.35
CA THR A 63 10.45 -6.22 -12.13
C THR A 63 9.54 -5.90 -13.32
N ASP A 64 8.44 -5.18 -13.10
CA ASP A 64 7.51 -4.79 -14.17
C ASP A 64 8.20 -3.97 -15.27
N ILE A 65 9.13 -3.08 -14.91
CA ILE A 65 9.93 -2.29 -15.86
C ILE A 65 10.87 -3.20 -16.64
N VAL A 66 11.56 -4.14 -15.99
CA VAL A 66 12.44 -5.11 -16.66
C VAL A 66 11.63 -5.98 -17.64
N GLU A 67 10.46 -6.45 -17.25
CA GLU A 67 9.58 -7.22 -18.14
C GLU A 67 9.06 -6.39 -19.31
N LYS A 68 8.70 -5.12 -19.07
CA LYS A 68 8.32 -4.20 -20.15
C LYS A 68 9.49 -3.94 -21.10
N LEU A 69 10.71 -3.73 -20.59
CA LEU A 69 11.90 -3.53 -21.41
C LEU A 69 12.21 -4.77 -22.26
N ASN A 70 12.16 -5.96 -21.68
CA ASN A 70 12.34 -7.22 -22.40
C ASN A 70 11.27 -7.41 -23.50
N ASN A 71 10.03 -6.99 -23.26
CA ASN A 71 8.96 -7.03 -24.26
C ASN A 71 9.13 -6.01 -25.39
N ILE A 72 9.88 -4.93 -25.16
CA ILE A 72 10.20 -3.92 -26.20
C ILE A 72 11.39 -4.39 -27.06
N GLY A 73 12.04 -5.51 -26.72
CA GLY A 73 13.08 -6.14 -27.54
C GLY A 73 14.48 -5.55 -27.34
N LEU A 74 14.79 -5.09 -26.12
CA LEU A 74 16.17 -4.85 -25.67
C LEU A 74 16.73 -6.08 -24.97
#